data_AF-A0A0C9ZR08-F1
#
_entry.id   AF-A0A0C9ZR08-F1
#
_cell.length_a   1.000
_cell.length_b   1.000
_cell.length_c   1.000
_cell.angle_alpha   90.00
_cell.angle_beta   90.00
_cell.angle_gamma   90.00
#
_symmetry.space_group_name_H-M   'P 1'
#
loop_
_entity.id
_entity.type
_entity.pdbx_description
1 polymer ?
#
loop_
_entity_poly.entity_id
_entity_poly.type
_entity_poly.pdbx_seq_one_letter_code
_entity_poly.pdbx_strand_id
1 'polypeptide(L)'
;PLPHPPANEYQNLAALNTIMSCPHLFQVITPIDVNHFKLLLSDHPNPQFVHSVCCRLEKGFWPFTHTHPVSISLSAKESEFVRTQVVKEVQKGHFSLKFDPDLLPGMYSMLVHAV
;
A
#
# COMPACT_ATOMS: atom_id res chain seq x y z
N PRO A 1 -0.17 9.00 -16.92
CA PRO A 1 0.79 8.32 -16.03
C PRO A 1 0.14 8.10 -14.65
N LEU A 2 0.59 7.09 -13.90
CA LEU A 2 0.06 6.83 -12.56
C LEU A 2 0.48 7.93 -11.55
N PRO A 3 -0.33 8.21 -10.52
CA PRO A 3 -0.09 9.27 -9.55
C PRO A 3 1.19 8.98 -8.77
N HIS A 4 1.85 10.04 -8.33
CA HIS A 4 2.98 10.01 -7.41
C HIS A 4 2.53 10.54 -6.05
N PRO A 5 3.20 10.13 -4.96
CA PRO A 5 3.04 10.81 -3.69
C PRO A 5 3.23 12.32 -3.88
N PRO A 6 2.36 13.16 -3.31
CA PRO A 6 2.54 14.61 -3.37
C PRO A 6 3.78 15.05 -2.58
N ALA A 7 4.29 16.26 -2.87
CA ALA A 7 5.58 16.72 -2.36
C ALA A 7 5.68 16.75 -0.82
N ASN A 8 4.57 17.02 -0.13
CA ASN A 8 4.48 17.05 1.33
C ASN A 8 4.68 15.66 1.97
N GLU A 9 4.36 14.56 1.28
CA GLU A 9 4.58 13.21 1.81
C GLU A 9 6.09 12.90 1.95
N TYR A 10 6.92 13.46 1.07
CA TYR A 10 8.38 13.35 1.18
C TYR A 10 8.96 14.19 2.33
N GLN A 11 8.15 15.04 2.96
CA GLN A 11 8.54 15.81 4.15
C GLN A 11 8.16 15.09 5.45
N ASN A 12 7.38 13.99 5.38
CA ASN A 12 7.03 13.18 6.53
C ASN A 12 8.21 12.28 6.95
N LEU A 13 9.19 12.88 7.62
CA LEU A 13 10.42 12.20 8.06
C LEU A 13 10.12 11.01 8.98
N ALA A 14 9.06 11.08 9.78
CA ALA A 14 8.65 9.96 10.64
C ALA A 14 8.24 8.73 9.81
N ALA A 15 7.37 8.91 8.81
CA ALA A 15 6.97 7.82 7.93
C ALA A 15 8.16 7.28 7.10
N LEU A 16 9.00 8.17 6.54
CA LEU A 16 10.18 7.76 5.77
C LEU A 16 11.15 6.93 6.60
N ASN A 17 11.44 7.36 7.84
CA ASN A 17 12.31 6.61 8.76
C ASN A 17 11.72 5.23 9.08
N THR A 18 10.41 5.15 9.33
CA THR A 18 9.72 3.87 9.56
C THR A 18 9.80 2.95 8.35
N ILE A 19 9.56 3.46 7.13
CA ILE A 19 9.66 2.69 5.88
C ILE A 19 11.09 2.14 5.69
N MET A 20 12.11 2.98 5.93
CA MET A 20 13.51 2.59 5.77
C MET A 20 13.98 1.57 6.82
N SER A 21 13.53 1.72 8.07
CA SER A 21 13.94 0.85 9.18
C SER A 21 13.15 -0.46 9.26
N CYS A 22 11.95 -0.51 8.69
CA CYS A 22 11.06 -1.67 8.73
C CYS A 22 10.67 -2.17 7.31
N PRO A 23 11.62 -2.51 6.42
CA PRO A 23 11.32 -2.91 5.04
C PRO A 23 10.44 -4.17 4.95
N HIS A 24 10.50 -5.03 5.96
CA HIS A 24 9.68 -6.24 6.05
C HIS A 24 8.17 -5.95 6.22
N LEU A 25 7.79 -4.74 6.65
CA LEU A 25 6.39 -4.32 6.76
C LEU A 25 5.83 -3.71 5.47
N PHE A 26 6.70 -3.23 4.57
CA PHE A 26 6.32 -2.50 3.36
C PHE A 26 6.80 -3.23 2.10
N GLN A 27 6.66 -4.55 2.09
CA GLN A 27 7.08 -5.37 0.95
C GLN A 27 6.19 -5.12 -0.26
N VAL A 28 6.81 -4.81 -1.40
CA VAL A 28 6.14 -4.71 -2.69
C VAL A 28 6.30 -6.05 -3.39
N ILE A 29 5.31 -6.93 -3.25
CA ILE A 29 5.29 -8.24 -3.89
C ILE A 29 4.45 -8.14 -5.15
N THR A 30 5.06 -8.47 -6.29
CA THR A 30 4.36 -8.57 -7.58
C THR A 30 4.65 -9.92 -8.22
N PRO A 31 3.64 -10.65 -8.71
CA PRO A 31 3.85 -11.87 -9.49
C PRO A 31 4.33 -11.58 -10.93
N ILE A 32 4.36 -10.31 -11.34
CA ILE A 32 4.72 -9.89 -12.69
C ILE A 32 6.24 -9.71 -12.77
N ASP A 33 6.89 -10.38 -13.72
CA ASP A 33 8.27 -10.05 -14.11
C ASP A 33 8.27 -8.67 -14.77
N VAL A 34 8.66 -7.66 -14.01
CA VAL A 34 8.65 -6.26 -14.46
C VAL A 34 9.64 -6.03 -15.59
N ASN A 35 10.76 -6.75 -15.65
CA ASN A 35 11.74 -6.61 -16.73
C ASN A 35 11.17 -7.17 -18.04
N HIS A 36 10.55 -8.34 -17.98
CA HIS A 36 9.87 -8.91 -19.14
C HIS A 36 8.68 -8.05 -19.59
N PHE A 37 7.89 -7.53 -18.64
CA PHE A 37 6.79 -6.61 -18.92
C PHE A 37 7.26 -5.32 -19.61
N LYS A 38 8.37 -4.73 -19.16
CA LYS A 38 9.01 -3.57 -19.82
C LYS A 38 9.41 -3.90 -21.26
N LEU A 39 10.00 -5.08 -21.50
CA LEU A 39 10.45 -5.50 -22.82
C LEU A 39 9.27 -5.68 -23.79
N LEU A 40 8.20 -6.35 -23.36
CA LEU A 40 7.01 -6.57 -24.18
C LEU A 40 6.32 -5.26 -24.59
N LEU A 41 6.54 -4.18 -23.85
CA LEU A 41 5.94 -2.87 -24.07
C LEU A 41 6.94 -1.82 -24.55
N SER A 42 8.12 -2.21 -25.05
CA SER A 42 9.15 -1.29 -25.52
C SER A 42 8.66 -0.33 -26.59
N ASP A 43 7.79 -0.83 -27.48
CA ASP A 43 7.31 -0.10 -28.66
C ASP A 43 5.93 0.52 -28.42
N HIS A 44 5.48 0.57 -27.15
CA HIS A 44 4.18 1.11 -26.80
C HIS A 44 4.13 2.63 -27.08
N PRO A 45 3.07 3.15 -27.73
CA PRO A 45 2.99 4.57 -28.14
C PRO A 45 2.95 5.56 -26.96
N ASN A 46 2.73 5.07 -25.74
CA ASN A 46 2.78 5.86 -24.51
C ASN A 46 3.86 5.34 -23.55
N PRO A 47 5.15 5.63 -23.81
CA PRO A 47 6.26 5.11 -23.00
C PRO A 47 6.26 5.67 -21.57
N GLN A 48 5.77 6.90 -21.38
CA GLN A 48 5.67 7.52 -20.06
C GLN A 48 4.69 6.77 -19.14
N PHE A 49 3.56 6.33 -19.70
CA PHE A 49 2.60 5.52 -18.93
C PHE A 49 3.19 4.16 -18.56
N VAL A 50 3.81 3.46 -19.52
CA VAL A 50 4.46 2.17 -19.28
C VAL A 50 5.53 2.29 -18.20
N HIS A 51 6.40 3.29 -18.29
CA HIS A 51 7.41 3.55 -17.26
C HIS A 51 6.78 3.80 -15.88
N SER A 52 5.69 4.56 -15.81
CA SER A 52 5.00 4.80 -14.54
C SER A 52 4.41 3.52 -13.95
N VAL A 53 3.80 2.64 -14.75
CA VAL A 53 3.27 1.35 -14.30
C VAL A 53 4.39 0.46 -13.77
N CYS A 54 5.48 0.35 -14.52
CA CYS A 54 6.62 -0.48 -14.12
C CYS A 54 7.24 0.00 -12.81
N CYS A 55 7.41 1.32 -12.65
CA CYS A 55 7.89 1.91 -11.41
C CYS A 55 6.96 1.57 -10.23
N ARG A 56 5.63 1.55 -10.43
CA ARG A 56 4.66 1.19 -9.38
C ARG A 56 4.64 -0.30 -9.05
N LEU A 57 4.88 -1.17 -10.03
CA LEU A 57 5.04 -2.61 -9.79
C LEU A 57 6.27 -2.91 -8.94
N GLU A 58 7.34 -2.11 -9.07
CA GLU A 58 8.58 -2.29 -8.30
C GLU A 58 8.55 -1.58 -6.94
N LYS A 59 7.93 -0.39 -6.86
CA LYS A 59 8.02 0.51 -5.70
C LYS A 59 6.70 0.71 -4.95
N GLY A 60 5.62 0.09 -5.40
CA GLY A 60 4.30 0.22 -4.82
C GLY A 60 3.45 1.34 -5.42
N PHE A 61 2.13 1.21 -5.23
CA PHE A 61 1.12 2.12 -5.79
C PHE A 61 0.77 3.24 -4.82
N TRP A 62 0.74 4.47 -5.32
CA TRP A 62 0.13 5.57 -4.59
C TRP A 62 -1.38 5.56 -4.84
N PRO A 63 -2.22 5.56 -3.79
CA PRO A 63 -3.66 5.57 -3.97
C PRO A 63 -4.13 6.91 -4.55
N PHE A 64 -5.21 6.87 -5.33
CA PHE A 64 -5.88 8.08 -5.85
C PHE A 64 -6.78 8.73 -4.78
N THR A 65 -6.31 8.83 -3.54
CA THR A 65 -7.11 9.30 -2.41
C THR A 65 -6.36 10.35 -1.61
N HIS A 66 -7.04 11.42 -1.19
CA HIS A 66 -6.50 12.51 -0.37
C HIS A 66 -7.01 12.50 1.07
N THR A 67 -7.83 11.53 1.45
CA THR A 67 -8.69 11.65 2.60
C THR A 67 -8.11 10.95 3.82
N HIS A 68 -7.79 11.74 4.84
CA HIS A 68 -7.72 11.26 6.22
C HIS A 68 -9.06 10.56 6.56
N PRO A 69 -9.03 9.37 7.16
CA PRO A 69 -10.23 8.59 7.39
C PRO A 69 -11.16 9.29 8.39
N VAL A 70 -12.44 9.37 8.05
CA VAL A 70 -13.52 9.61 9.02
C VAL A 70 -13.72 8.29 9.78
N SER A 71 -13.64 8.32 11.11
CA SER A 71 -13.91 7.13 11.93
C SER A 71 -15.38 6.74 11.81
N ILE A 72 -15.65 5.51 11.33
CA ILE A 72 -16.99 4.94 11.29
C ILE A 72 -17.05 3.80 12.31
N SER A 73 -18.10 3.80 13.13
CA SER A 73 -18.36 2.72 14.08
C SER A 73 -18.88 1.49 13.33
N LEU A 74 -18.16 0.37 13.40
CA LEU A 74 -18.60 -0.91 12.87
C LEU A 74 -19.60 -1.58 13.83
N SER A 75 -20.61 -2.26 13.29
CA SER A 75 -21.45 -3.17 14.07
C SER A 75 -20.66 -4.40 14.54
N ALA A 76 -21.23 -5.16 15.47
CA ALA A 76 -20.62 -6.40 15.95
C ALA A 76 -20.37 -7.42 14.82
N LYS A 77 -21.31 -7.51 13.87
CA LYS A 77 -21.21 -8.44 12.72
C LYS A 77 -20.12 -8.00 11.73
N GLU A 78 -20.05 -6.71 11.41
CA GLU A 78 -19.01 -6.16 10.53
C GLU A 78 -17.62 -6.30 11.17
N SER A 79 -17.53 -6.05 12.48
CA SER A 79 -16.28 -6.23 13.23
C SER A 79 -15.78 -7.68 13.17
N GLU A 80 -16.68 -8.66 13.33
CA GLU A 80 -16.31 -10.07 13.27
C GLU A 80 -15.91 -10.51 11.85
N PHE A 81 -16.61 -10.00 10.84
CA PHE A 81 -16.25 -10.21 9.45
C PHE A 81 -14.86 -9.66 9.14
N VAL A 82 -14.57 -8.41 9.52
CA VAL A 82 -13.26 -7.78 9.33
C VAL A 82 -12.16 -8.58 10.02
N ARG A 83 -12.36 -8.99 11.28
CA ARG A 83 -11.39 -9.84 12.01
C ARG A 83 -11.09 -11.12 11.26
N THR A 84 -12.13 -11.80 10.78
CA THR A 84 -11.98 -13.04 10.01
C THR A 84 -11.19 -12.83 8.72
N GLN A 85 -11.44 -11.73 8.00
CA GLN A 85 -10.68 -11.39 6.78
C GLN A 85 -9.23 -11.05 7.09
N VAL A 86 -8.97 -10.25 8.12
CA VAL A 86 -7.60 -9.90 8.54
C VAL A 86 -6.78 -11.16 8.81
N VAL A 87 -7.33 -12.14 9.55
CA VAL A 87 -6.63 -13.40 9.83
C VAL A 87 -6.26 -14.14 8.53
N LYS A 88 -7.19 -14.21 7.56
CA LYS A 88 -6.94 -14.87 6.27
C LYS A 88 -5.86 -14.15 5.46
N GLU A 89 -5.87 -12.83 5.45
CA GLU A 89 -4.89 -12.03 4.69
C GLU A 89 -3.50 -12.05 5.33
N VAL A 90 -3.41 -12.12 6.66
CA VAL A 90 -2.15 -12.36 7.38
C VAL A 90 -1.58 -13.75 7.05
N GLN A 91 -2.44 -14.79 7.03
CA GLN A 91 -2.00 -16.15 6.66
C GLN A 91 -1.45 -16.24 5.24
N LYS A 92 -1.97 -15.42 4.32
CA LYS A 92 -1.45 -15.31 2.94
C LYS A 92 -0.20 -14.43 2.81
N GLY A 93 0.22 -13.76 3.89
CA GLY A 93 1.32 -12.80 3.87
C GLY A 93 0.98 -11.49 3.16
N HIS A 94 -0.30 -11.20 2.92
CA HIS A 94 -0.72 -9.92 2.33
C HIS A 94 -0.73 -8.80 3.37
N PHE A 95 -1.07 -9.11 4.62
CA PHE A 95 -1.03 -8.18 5.74
C PHE A 95 0.12 -8.51 6.70
N SER A 96 0.65 -7.47 7.35
CA SER A 96 1.61 -7.63 8.43
C SER A 96 0.96 -8.27 9.66
N LEU A 97 1.80 -8.76 10.57
CA LEU A 97 1.35 -9.09 11.92
C LEU A 97 0.82 -7.83 12.64
N LYS A 98 0.05 -8.06 13.71
CA LYS A 98 -0.44 -7.00 14.57
C LYS A 98 0.73 -6.17 15.13
N PHE A 99 0.55 -4.87 15.20
CA PHE A 99 1.44 -3.98 15.96
C PHE A 99 1.13 -4.12 17.45
N ASP A 100 2.17 -4.06 18.29
CA ASP A 100 2.04 -4.02 19.75
C ASP A 100 2.12 -2.57 20.23
N PRO A 101 1.43 -2.24 21.33
CA PRO A 101 0.11 -1.60 21.33
C PRO A 101 -0.03 -0.34 20.45
N ASP A 102 1.08 0.25 20.01
CA ASP A 102 1.14 1.50 19.27
C ASP A 102 1.60 1.28 17.82
N LEU A 103 1.10 2.12 16.92
CA LEU A 103 1.61 2.18 15.55
C LEU A 103 3.00 2.84 15.54
N LEU A 104 3.82 2.47 14.55
CA LEU A 104 5.12 3.11 14.38
C LEU A 104 4.97 4.59 13.93
N PRO A 105 5.96 5.45 14.19
CA PRO A 105 5.89 6.86 13.81
C PRO A 105 5.54 7.07 12.34
N GLY A 106 4.59 7.97 12.07
CA GLY A 106 4.12 8.28 10.72
C GLY A 106 3.03 7.34 10.19
N MET A 107 2.70 6.26 10.90
CA MET A 107 1.56 5.40 10.57
C MET A 107 0.27 5.93 11.22
N TYR A 108 -0.87 5.64 10.58
CA TYR A 108 -2.19 5.93 11.12
C TYR A 108 -3.16 4.80 10.75
N SER A 109 -4.22 4.64 11.54
CA SER A 109 -5.26 3.66 11.23
C SER A 109 -6.14 4.16 10.10
N MET A 110 -6.11 3.49 8.95
CA MET A 110 -7.07 3.70 7.87
C MET A 110 -8.45 3.13 8.23
N LEU A 111 -9.51 3.74 7.70
CA LEU A 111 -10.87 3.23 7.85
C LEU A 111 -10.98 1.87 7.16
N VAL A 112 -11.53 0.88 7.88
CA VAL A 112 -11.92 -0.41 7.29
C VAL A 112 -13.42 -0.41 7.08
N HIS A 113 -13.86 -0.51 5.82
CA HIS A 113 -15.26 -0.69 5.47
C HIS A 113 -15.52 -2.18 5.16
N ALA A 114 -16.57 -2.75 5.76
CA ALA A 114 -17.03 -4.09 5.44
C ALA A 114 -18.13 -3.99 4.36
N VAL A 115 -17.89 -4.61 3.21
CA VAL A 115 -18.85 -4.71 2.08
C VAL A 115 -19.29 -6.15 1.93
#